data_AF-A0A9N9PDD5-F1
#
_entry.id   AF-A0A9N9PDD5-F1
#
_cell.length_a   1.000
_cell.length_b   1.000
_cell.length_c   1.000
_cell.angle_alpha   90.00
_cell.angle_beta   90.00
_cell.angle_gamma   90.00
#
_symmetry.space_group_name_H-M   'P 1'
#
loop_
_entity.id
_entity.type
_entity.pdbx_description
1 polymer ?
#
loop_
_entity_poly.entity_id
_entity_poly.type
_entity_poly.pdbx_seq_one_letter_code
_entity_poly.pdbx_strand_id
1 'polypeptide(L)'
;PFPLMGSIIFKIFWNEEETINDPFLRILQDPREILQASPRLKVINSALKNNNLDSSMATLCCDIIQKEFFIYMDIPEMARYFGHAVQALLEKTCEPLKRISSIAFLKEFVYCMWDQTLHDDYTLPISFVGIMDVGEFDGD
;
A
#
# COMPACT_ATOMS: atom_id res chain seq x y z
N PRO A 1 -16.83 -5.36 -11.91
CA PRO A 1 -17.55 -4.62 -10.84
C PRO A 1 -18.74 -3.86 -11.42
N PHE A 2 -19.87 -3.75 -10.72
CA PHE A 2 -20.99 -2.91 -11.16
C PHE A 2 -20.75 -1.43 -10.76
N PRO A 3 -21.47 -0.46 -11.35
CA PRO A 3 -21.10 0.97 -11.31
C PRO A 3 -20.90 1.61 -9.93
N LEU A 4 -21.52 1.10 -8.86
CA LEU A 4 -21.40 1.66 -7.50
C LEU A 4 -20.40 0.91 -6.61
N MET A 5 -19.79 -0.17 -7.12
CA MET A 5 -18.93 -1.03 -6.31
C MET A 5 -17.74 -0.26 -5.73
N GLY A 6 -17.14 0.65 -6.51
CA GLY A 6 -16.02 1.47 -6.03
C GLY A 6 -16.41 2.31 -4.81
N SER A 7 -17.53 3.03 -4.89
CA SER A 7 -18.03 3.85 -3.78
C SER A 7 -18.40 3.01 -2.55
N ILE A 8 -18.94 1.80 -2.74
CA ILE A 8 -19.27 0.89 -1.64
C ILE A 8 -18.00 0.42 -0.93
N ILE A 9 -17.01 -0.07 -1.69
CA ILE A 9 -15.73 -0.54 -1.12
C ILE A 9 -15.00 0.60 -0.42
N PHE A 10 -14.92 1.78 -1.06
CA PHE A 10 -14.36 2.98 -0.45
C PHE A 10 -15.03 3.29 0.89
N LYS A 11 -16.37 3.30 0.94
CA LYS A 11 -17.08 3.63 2.19
C LYS A 11 -16.84 2.60 3.29
N ILE A 12 -16.69 1.32 2.92
CA ILE A 12 -16.31 0.28 3.88
C ILE A 12 -14.90 0.57 4.40
N PHE A 13 -13.92 0.73 3.50
CA PHE A 13 -12.53 0.98 3.87
C PHE A 13 -12.37 2.23 4.73
N TRP A 14 -13.03 3.33 4.37
CA TRP A 14 -13.05 4.56 5.16
C TRP A 14 -13.55 4.34 6.58
N ASN A 15 -14.65 3.60 6.75
CA ASN A 15 -15.16 3.31 8.09
C ASN A 15 -14.19 2.45 8.92
N GLU A 16 -13.46 1.53 8.27
CA GLU A 16 -12.44 0.72 8.95
C GLU A 16 -11.21 1.55 9.32
N GLU A 17 -10.84 2.52 8.47
CA GLU A 17 -9.79 3.52 8.73
C GLU A 17 -10.06 4.29 10.02
N GLU A 18 -11.27 4.85 10.15
CA GLU A 18 -11.69 5.60 11.34
C GLU A 18 -11.77 4.73 12.61
N THR A 19 -12.05 3.44 12.47
CA THR A 19 -12.28 2.54 13.61
C THR A 19 -10.98 1.91 14.13
N ILE A 20 -10.07 1.57 13.21
CA ILE A 20 -8.89 0.73 13.53
C ILE A 20 -7.61 1.57 13.57
N ASN A 21 -7.60 2.73 12.90
CA ASN A 21 -6.44 3.58 12.68
C ASN A 21 -5.34 2.89 11.85
N ASP A 22 -5.17 3.35 10.61
CA ASP A 22 -4.21 2.88 9.62
C ASP A 22 -4.25 1.36 9.33
N PRO A 23 -5.43 0.72 9.19
CA PRO A 23 -5.54 -0.72 8.93
C PRO A 23 -4.72 -1.17 7.72
N PHE A 24 -4.68 -0.40 6.62
CA PHE A 24 -3.96 -0.78 5.40
C PHE A 24 -2.44 -0.65 5.52
N LEU A 25 -1.94 0.19 6.42
CA LEU A 25 -0.52 0.27 6.71
C LEU A 25 -0.11 -0.86 7.67
N ARG A 26 -0.90 -1.08 8.71
CA ARG A 26 -0.66 -2.12 9.72
C ARG A 26 -0.82 -3.53 9.17
N ILE A 27 -1.68 -3.75 8.16
CA ILE A 27 -1.82 -5.05 7.51
C ILE A 27 -0.54 -5.49 6.77
N LEU A 28 0.34 -4.54 6.41
CA LEU A 28 1.66 -4.85 5.84
C LEU A 28 2.55 -5.59 6.86
N GLN A 29 2.39 -5.27 8.14
CA GLN A 29 3.17 -5.82 9.25
C GLN A 29 2.54 -7.10 9.82
N ASP A 30 1.31 -7.00 10.33
CA ASP A 30 0.57 -8.16 10.84
C ASP A 30 -0.86 -8.21 10.28
N PRO A 31 -1.10 -8.99 9.21
CA PRO A 31 -2.42 -9.12 8.66
C PRO A 31 -3.40 -9.82 9.59
N ARG A 32 -2.92 -10.67 10.51
CA ARG A 32 -3.81 -11.42 11.40
C ARG A 32 -4.46 -10.50 12.43
N GLU A 33 -3.71 -9.55 12.95
CA GLU A 33 -4.21 -8.54 13.88
C GLU A 33 -5.38 -7.76 13.25
N ILE A 34 -5.17 -7.22 12.04
CA ILE A 34 -6.17 -6.41 11.35
C ILE A 34 -7.39 -7.23 10.93
N LEU A 35 -7.18 -8.44 10.43
CA LEU A 35 -8.29 -9.33 10.03
C LEU A 35 -9.05 -9.92 11.23
N GLN A 36 -8.49 -9.91 12.43
CA GLN A 36 -9.21 -10.23 13.67
C GLN A 36 -10.00 -9.02 14.18
N ALA A 37 -9.43 -7.82 14.09
CA ALA A 37 -10.08 -6.58 14.50
C ALA A 37 -11.25 -6.17 13.59
N SER A 38 -11.17 -6.45 12.28
CA SER A 38 -12.20 -6.11 11.30
C SER A 38 -12.88 -7.35 10.70
N PRO A 39 -14.12 -7.65 11.12
CA PRO A 39 -14.94 -8.65 10.43
C PRO A 39 -15.17 -8.31 8.95
N ARG A 40 -15.26 -7.02 8.59
CA ARG A 40 -15.51 -6.58 7.21
C ARG A 40 -14.29 -6.81 6.32
N LEU A 41 -13.09 -6.39 6.76
CA LEU A 41 -11.86 -6.67 6.02
C LEU A 41 -11.60 -8.17 5.93
N LYS A 42 -11.93 -8.95 6.98
CA LYS A 42 -11.87 -10.41 6.92
C LYS A 42 -12.75 -11.01 5.83
N VAL A 43 -13.98 -10.54 5.69
CA VAL A 43 -14.90 -10.99 4.64
C VAL A 43 -14.35 -10.62 3.26
N ILE A 44 -13.90 -9.38 3.07
CA ILE A 44 -13.31 -8.93 1.80
C ILE A 44 -12.07 -9.76 1.45
N ASN A 45 -11.15 -9.96 2.40
CA ASN A 45 -9.96 -10.78 2.23
C ASN A 45 -10.30 -12.21 1.80
N SER A 46 -11.29 -12.82 2.44
CA SER A 46 -11.76 -14.17 2.10
C SER A 46 -12.38 -14.21 0.70
N ALA A 47 -13.14 -13.19 0.33
CA ALA A 47 -13.74 -13.08 -1.00
C ALA A 47 -12.67 -12.96 -2.10
N LEU A 48 -11.64 -12.16 -1.86
CA LEU A 48 -10.49 -12.00 -2.77
C LEU A 48 -9.69 -13.30 -2.92
N LYS A 49 -9.52 -14.07 -1.83
CA LYS A 49 -8.88 -15.38 -1.85
C LYS A 49 -9.57 -16.35 -2.82
N ASN A 50 -10.90 -16.30 -2.86
CA ASN A 50 -11.72 -17.22 -3.64
C ASN A 50 -11.86 -16.82 -5.12
N ASN A 51 -11.62 -15.55 -5.48
CA ASN A 51 -11.92 -15.00 -6.82
C ASN A 51 -10.68 -14.70 -7.68
N ASN A 52 -9.51 -15.25 -7.31
CA ASN A 52 -8.19 -14.92 -7.87
C ASN A 52 -7.78 -13.44 -7.65
N LEU A 53 -6.50 -13.22 -7.35
CA LEU A 53 -5.93 -11.90 -7.10
C LEU A 53 -5.79 -11.04 -8.37
N ASP A 54 -5.94 -11.64 -9.55
CA ASP A 54 -5.95 -10.93 -10.84
C ASP A 54 -7.35 -10.44 -11.24
N SER A 55 -8.32 -10.49 -10.34
CA SER A 55 -9.69 -10.08 -10.63
C SER A 55 -9.85 -8.55 -10.66
N SER A 56 -10.83 -8.07 -11.43
CA SER A 56 -11.22 -6.66 -11.43
C SER A 56 -11.58 -6.11 -10.04
N MET A 57 -11.97 -6.97 -9.10
CA MET A 57 -12.22 -6.59 -7.72
C MET A 57 -10.93 -6.31 -6.94
N ALA A 58 -9.90 -7.13 -7.14
CA ALA A 58 -8.59 -6.92 -6.54
C ALA A 58 -7.95 -5.63 -7.07
N THR A 59 -8.05 -5.37 -8.39
CA THR A 59 -7.61 -4.10 -8.99
C THR A 59 -8.35 -2.90 -8.39
N LEU A 60 -9.68 -2.99 -8.27
CA LEU A 60 -10.48 -1.93 -7.66
C LEU A 60 -10.07 -1.66 -6.21
N CYS A 61 -9.87 -2.70 -5.40
CA CYS A 61 -9.41 -2.54 -4.02
C CYS A 61 -8.02 -1.90 -3.97
N CYS A 62 -7.10 -2.34 -4.83
CA CYS A 62 -5.75 -1.79 -4.94
C CYS A 62 -5.80 -0.28 -5.26
N ASP A 63 -6.58 0.12 -6.26
CA ASP A 63 -6.68 1.52 -6.68
C ASP A 63 -7.30 2.40 -5.59
N ILE A 64 -8.31 1.91 -4.88
CA ILE A 64 -8.92 2.64 -3.75
C ILE A 64 -7.90 2.79 -2.61
N ILE A 65 -7.22 1.70 -2.22
CA ILE A 65 -6.22 1.75 -1.14
C ILE A 65 -5.12 2.75 -1.47
N GLN A 66 -4.59 2.70 -2.69
CA GLN A 66 -3.55 3.61 -3.14
C GLN A 66 -4.02 5.08 -3.07
N LYS A 67 -5.10 5.40 -3.80
CA LYS A 67 -5.50 6.79 -4.08
C LYS A 67 -6.15 7.50 -2.92
N GLU A 68 -6.68 6.75 -1.95
CA GLU A 68 -7.45 7.33 -0.85
C GLU A 68 -6.71 7.24 0.49
N PHE A 69 -5.78 6.28 0.64
CA PHE A 69 -5.13 6.01 1.94
C PHE A 69 -3.61 6.20 1.91
N PHE A 70 -2.92 5.89 0.81
CA PHE A 70 -1.46 6.05 0.74
C PHE A 70 -0.98 7.34 0.06
N ILE A 71 -1.85 8.02 -0.71
CA ILE A 71 -1.52 9.26 -1.44
C ILE A 71 -0.96 10.39 -0.56
N TYR A 72 -1.21 10.34 0.75
CA TYR A 72 -0.79 11.39 1.70
C TYR A 72 0.53 11.09 2.40
N MET A 73 1.14 9.93 2.16
CA MET A 73 2.38 9.52 2.82
C MET A 73 3.60 10.16 2.14
N ASP A 74 4.61 10.51 2.93
CA ASP A 74 5.91 10.96 2.41
C ASP A 74 6.92 9.81 2.25
N ILE A 75 8.01 10.07 1.54
CA ILE A 75 9.05 9.04 1.30
C ILE A 75 9.67 8.51 2.60
N PRO A 76 10.06 9.36 3.59
CA PRO A 76 10.58 8.86 4.86
C PRO A 76 9.61 7.93 5.60
N GLU A 77 8.31 8.23 5.57
CA GLU A 77 7.28 7.38 6.14
C GLU A 77 7.13 6.07 5.37
N MET A 78 7.05 6.13 4.05
CA MET A 78 6.95 4.92 3.24
C MET A 78 8.22 4.04 3.36
N ALA A 79 9.41 4.62 3.46
CA ALA A 79 10.65 3.87 3.61
C ALA A 79 10.61 2.92 4.83
N ARG A 80 9.90 3.29 5.90
CA ARG A 80 9.71 2.44 7.10
C ARG A 80 8.92 1.15 6.81
N TYR A 81 8.04 1.16 5.81
CA TYR A 81 7.16 0.02 5.48
C TYR A 81 7.55 -0.71 4.18
N PHE A 82 8.49 -0.15 3.41
CA PHE A 82 8.93 -0.71 2.13
C PHE A 82 9.34 -2.18 2.21
N GLY A 83 10.16 -2.53 3.22
CA GLY A 83 10.61 -3.91 3.43
C GLY A 83 9.45 -4.89 3.66
N HIS A 84 8.43 -4.47 4.43
CA HIS A 84 7.24 -5.28 4.68
C HIS A 84 6.42 -5.50 3.40
N ALA A 85 6.24 -4.44 2.59
CA ALA A 85 5.51 -4.53 1.33
C ALA A 85 6.23 -5.44 0.32
N VAL A 86 7.55 -5.30 0.15
CA VAL A 86 8.33 -6.18 -0.74
C VAL A 86 8.28 -7.63 -0.26
N GLN A 87 8.46 -7.87 1.04
CA GLN A 87 8.39 -9.22 1.60
C GLN A 87 7.03 -9.87 1.34
N ALA A 88 5.93 -9.14 1.46
CA ALA A 88 4.59 -9.63 1.16
C ALA A 88 4.43 -10.14 -0.28
N LEU A 89 5.17 -9.57 -1.23
CA LEU A 89 5.17 -9.98 -2.63
C LEU A 89 6.05 -11.21 -2.89
N LEU A 90 7.11 -11.40 -2.10
CA LEU A 90 8.01 -12.55 -2.20
C LEU A 90 7.46 -13.79 -1.48
N GLU A 91 6.59 -13.60 -0.49
CA GLU A 91 5.94 -14.69 0.25
C GLU A 91 5.07 -15.56 -0.69
N LYS A 92 5.29 -16.88 -0.64
CA LYS A 92 4.47 -17.86 -1.38
C LYS A 92 3.02 -17.85 -0.91
N THR A 93 2.82 -17.69 0.40
CA THR A 93 1.50 -17.60 1.04
C THR A 93 1.38 -16.26 1.73
N CYS A 94 0.46 -15.42 1.28
CA CYS A 94 0.22 -14.10 1.82
C CYS A 94 -1.29 -13.84 1.81
N GLU A 95 -1.80 -13.15 2.83
CA GLU A 95 -3.22 -12.78 2.86
C GLU A 95 -3.54 -11.84 1.69
N PRO A 96 -4.63 -12.07 0.94
CA PRO A 96 -5.00 -11.25 -0.22
C PRO A 96 -4.94 -9.75 0.02
N LEU A 97 -5.50 -9.26 1.13
CA LEU A 97 -5.47 -7.84 1.45
C LEU A 97 -4.06 -7.34 1.80
N LYS A 98 -3.20 -8.16 2.44
CA LYS A 98 -1.78 -7.78 2.64
C LYS A 98 -1.09 -7.63 1.29
N ARG A 99 -1.29 -8.57 0.37
CA ARG A 99 -0.68 -8.51 -0.97
C ARG A 99 -1.18 -7.31 -1.77
N ILE A 100 -2.49 -7.08 -1.81
CA ILE A 100 -3.09 -5.93 -2.51
C ILE A 100 -2.64 -4.61 -1.91
N SER A 101 -2.63 -4.49 -0.58
CA SER A 101 -2.16 -3.28 0.10
C SER A 101 -0.67 -3.06 -0.18
N SER A 102 0.14 -4.12 -0.25
CA SER A 102 1.56 -4.01 -0.61
C SER A 102 1.77 -3.52 -2.04
N ILE A 103 0.94 -3.96 -2.99
CA ILE A 103 0.99 -3.45 -4.38
C ILE A 103 0.56 -1.98 -4.43
N ALA A 104 -0.55 -1.63 -3.77
CA ALA A 104 -1.04 -0.26 -3.68
C ALA A 104 0.03 0.68 -3.09
N PHE A 105 0.66 0.23 -2.01
CA PHE A 105 1.74 0.92 -1.33
C PHE A 105 2.94 1.14 -2.26
N LEU A 106 3.42 0.10 -2.94
CA LEU A 106 4.58 0.20 -3.82
C LEU A 106 4.28 1.04 -5.08
N LYS A 107 3.03 1.02 -5.59
CA LYS A 107 2.61 1.94 -6.66
C LYS A 107 2.75 3.39 -6.23
N GLU A 108 2.33 3.71 -5.00
CA GLU A 108 2.43 5.06 -4.48
C GLU A 108 3.88 5.45 -4.17
N PHE A 109 4.66 4.56 -3.56
CA PHE A 109 6.09 4.79 -3.34
C PHE A 109 6.83 5.12 -4.63
N VAL A 110 6.58 4.34 -5.69
CA VAL A 110 7.16 4.57 -7.02
C VAL A 110 6.69 5.92 -7.58
N TYR A 111 5.42 6.27 -7.43
CA TYR A 111 4.88 7.55 -7.86
C TYR A 111 5.56 8.73 -7.15
N CYS A 112 5.63 8.71 -5.81
CA CYS A 112 6.30 9.74 -5.01
C CYS A 112 7.78 9.86 -5.37
N MET A 113 8.48 8.73 -5.55
CA MET A 113 9.87 8.74 -5.99
C MET A 113 10.01 9.40 -7.35
N TRP A 114 9.16 9.04 -8.32
CA TRP A 114 9.19 9.62 -9.66
C TRP A 114 8.91 11.13 -9.65
N ASP A 115 7.89 11.55 -8.91
CA ASP A 115 7.47 12.95 -8.79
C ASP A 115 8.55 13.84 -8.17
N GLN A 116 9.28 13.32 -7.17
CA GLN A 116 10.34 14.06 -6.48
C GLN A 116 11.69 14.05 -7.21
N THR A 117 11.96 13.01 -8.01
CA THR A 117 13.31 12.80 -8.59
C THR A 117 13.41 13.08 -10.08
N LEU A 118 12.32 12.96 -10.84
CA LEU A 118 12.35 13.35 -12.25
C LEU A 118 12.11 14.85 -12.37
N HIS A 119 13.06 15.52 -13.00
CA HIS A 119 12.89 16.89 -13.49
C HIS A 119 12.54 16.83 -14.98
N ASP A 120 11.83 17.85 -15.48
CA ASP A 120 11.52 17.96 -16.92
C ASP A 120 12.77 17.92 -17.82
N ASP A 121 13.93 18.25 -17.23
CA ASP A 121 15.25 18.07 -17.84
C ASP A 121 15.88 16.73 -17.42
N TYR A 122 15.72 15.72 -18.26
CA TYR A 122 16.26 14.37 -18.09
C TYR A 122 17.80 14.29 -18.14
N THR A 123 18.51 15.41 -18.38
CA THR A 123 19.97 15.48 -18.37
C THR A 123 20.53 15.82 -16.98
N LEU A 124 19.68 16.30 -16.08
CA LEU A 124 20.07 16.59 -14.70
C LEU A 124 20.23 15.29 -13.90
N PRO A 125 21.26 15.20 -13.04
CA PRO A 125 21.43 14.04 -12.18
C PRO A 125 20.23 13.91 -11.23
N ILE A 126 19.84 12.66 -10.98
CA ILE A 126 18.83 12.32 -9.97
C ILE A 126 19.31 12.88 -8.63
N SER A 127 18.56 13.85 -8.10
CA SER A 127 18.87 14.54 -6.85
C SER A 127 17.95 14.00 -5.76
N PHE A 128 18.52 13.38 -4.73
CA PHE A 128 17.79 12.92 -3.54
C PHE A 128 17.81 13.96 -2.40
N VAL A 129 18.04 15.23 -2.73
CA VAL A 129 18.20 16.30 -1.73
C VAL A 129 16.97 16.37 -0.83
N GLY A 130 17.16 16.05 0.46
CA GLY A 130 16.11 16.03 1.49
C GLY A 130 15.47 14.66 1.78
N ILE A 131 15.80 13.61 1.02
CA ILE A 131 15.21 12.26 1.18
C ILE A 131 16.05 11.38 2.12
N MET A 132 17.35 11.66 2.23
CA MET A 132 18.23 10.98 3.17
C MET A 132 19.20 12.02 3.73
N ASP A 133 19.04 12.39 5.00
CA ASP A 133 20.21 12.75 5.80
C ASP A 133 20.96 11.42 5.98
N VAL A 134 21.80 11.09 5.00
CA VAL A 134 22.57 9.85 4.99
C VAL A 134 23.52 9.96 6.16
N GLY A 135 23.14 9.38 7.31
CA GLY A 135 24.07 9.17 8.41
C GLY A 135 25.33 8.51 7.84
N GLU A 136 26.48 9.12 8.15
CA GLU A 136 27.79 8.73 7.64
C GLU A 136 27.91 7.21 7.58
N PHE A 137 28.07 6.70 6.36
CA PHE A 137 28.34 5.30 6.13
C PHE A 137 29.82 5.07 6.47
N ASP A 138 30.11 4.89 7.76
CA ASP A 138 31.43 4.49 8.22
C ASP A 138 31.68 3.05 7.78
N GLY A 139 32.44 2.92 6.69
CA GLY A 139 32.92 1.64 6.19
C GLY A 139 34.09 1.15 7.03
N ASP A 140 33.88 0.05 7.77
CA ASP A 140 34.93 -0.85 8.25
C ASP A 140 35.18 -1.97 7.22
#